data_AF-A0A2P6WK46-F1
#
_entry.id   AF-A0A2P6WK46-F1
#
_cell.length_a   1.000
_cell.length_b   1.000
_cell.length_c   1.000
_cell.angle_alpha   90.00
_cell.angle_beta   90.00
_cell.angle_gamma   90.00
#
_symmetry.space_group_name_H-M   'P 1'
#
loop_
_entity.id
_entity.type
_entity.pdbx_description
1 polymer ?
#
loop_
_entity_poly.entity_id
_entity_poly.type
_entity_poly.pdbx_seq_one_letter_code
_entity_poly.pdbx_strand_id
1 'polypeptide(L)'
;MTLHERVTIEPSDICGIEYCCEACGAEILVSIASATQRITVCPVCHDRWIVSDPSAEINAVLEFIGSLETIRETKLNKFKIRLRVSDSLGGVRASRDKD
;
A
#
# COMPACT_ATOMS: atom_id res chain seq x y z
N MET A 1 -18.01 14.14 25.10
CA MET A 1 -17.75 14.25 23.64
C MET A 1 -16.61 13.32 23.30
N THR A 2 -16.85 12.28 22.52
CA THR A 2 -15.79 11.44 21.97
C THR A 2 -15.26 12.12 20.71
N LEU A 3 -13.99 12.54 20.73
CA LEU A 3 -13.31 13.01 19.52
C LEU A 3 -13.03 11.77 18.67
N HIS A 4 -13.61 11.67 17.48
CA HIS A 4 -13.20 10.69 16.49
C HIS A 4 -12.21 11.38 15.56
N GLU A 5 -10.93 11.04 15.71
CA GLU A 5 -9.89 11.50 14.82
C GLU A 5 -9.99 10.70 13.53
N ARG A 6 -10.49 11.35 12.47
CA ARG A 6 -10.63 10.73 11.15
C ARG A 6 -9.34 10.89 10.38
N VAL A 7 -8.64 9.79 10.12
CA VAL A 7 -7.46 9.79 9.25
C VAL A 7 -7.91 10.00 7.81
N THR A 8 -7.43 11.08 7.20
CA THR A 8 -7.66 11.39 5.78
C THR A 8 -6.32 11.32 5.06
N ILE A 9 -6.29 10.59 3.95
CA ILE A 9 -5.10 10.42 3.11
C ILE A 9 -5.35 11.10 1.77
N GLU A 10 -4.48 12.02 1.39
CA GLU A 10 -4.44 12.61 0.06
C GLU A 10 -3.50 11.78 -0.82
N PRO A 11 -3.71 11.70 -2.15
CA PRO A 11 -2.83 10.95 -3.04
C PRO A 11 -1.35 11.34 -2.92
N SER A 12 -1.05 12.60 -2.58
CA SER A 12 0.30 13.10 -2.31
C SER A 12 0.94 12.50 -1.06
N ASP A 13 0.14 12.00 -0.12
CA ASP A 13 0.62 11.41 1.13
C ASP A 13 1.13 9.96 0.90
N ILE A 14 0.79 9.36 -0.24
CA ILE A 14 1.22 8.01 -0.62
C ILE A 14 2.63 8.08 -1.21
N CYS A 15 3.62 7.74 -0.40
CA CYS A 15 5.04 7.77 -0.79
C CYS A 15 5.50 6.48 -1.49
N GLY A 16 4.83 5.35 -1.25
CA GLY A 16 5.25 4.05 -1.73
C GLY A 16 4.29 2.93 -1.39
N ILE A 17 4.68 1.73 -1.80
CA ILE A 17 3.96 0.49 -1.61
C ILE A 17 4.89 -0.47 -0.89
N GLU A 18 4.41 -1.00 0.22
CA GLU A 18 5.10 -2.03 0.97
C GLU A 18 4.63 -3.39 0.48
N TYR A 19 5.57 -4.22 0.03
CA TYR A 19 5.33 -5.61 -0.33
C TYR A 19 5.80 -6.51 0.82
N CYS A 20 4.90 -7.33 1.33
CA CYS A 20 5.19 -8.27 2.40
C CYS A 20 5.34 -9.68 1.81
N CYS A 21 6.48 -10.33 2.03
CA CYS A 21 6.71 -11.69 1.60
C CYS A 21 6.20 -12.68 2.66
N GLU A 22 5.12 -13.38 2.36
CA GLU A 22 4.57 -14.42 3.26
C GLU A 22 5.55 -15.57 3.54
N ALA A 23 6.46 -15.87 2.61
CA ALA A 23 7.41 -16.98 2.76
C ALA A 23 8.57 -16.69 3.73
N CYS A 24 9.06 -15.45 3.79
CA CYS A 24 10.23 -15.10 4.62
C CYS A 24 10.01 -13.92 5.58
N GLY A 25 8.83 -13.30 5.56
CA GLY A 25 8.49 -12.13 6.38
C GLY A 25 9.19 -10.83 5.97
N ALA A 26 9.87 -10.81 4.82
CA ALA A 26 10.52 -9.59 4.36
C ALA A 26 9.50 -8.52 3.96
N GLU A 27 9.71 -7.30 4.43
CA GLU A 27 8.94 -6.11 4.08
C GLU A 27 9.79 -5.24 3.15
N ILE A 28 9.26 -4.91 1.97
CA ILE A 28 9.99 -4.18 0.94
C ILE A 28 9.17 -2.95 0.53
N LEU A 29 9.61 -1.77 0.96
CA LEU A 29 9.03 -0.51 0.55
C LEU A 29 9.58 -0.07 -0.82
N VAL A 30 8.69 0.08 -1.79
CA VAL A 30 8.99 0.61 -3.12
C VAL A 30 8.35 1.97 -3.27
N SER A 31 9.11 2.97 -3.70
CA SER A 31 8.56 4.28 -4.05
C SER A 31 7.46 4.12 -5.10
N ILE A 32 6.37 4.89 -4.97
CA ILE A 32 5.26 4.82 -5.94
C ILE A 32 5.74 5.15 -7.38
N ALA A 33 6.79 5.96 -7.53
CA ALA A 33 7.42 6.28 -8.81
C ALA A 33 8.16 5.09 -9.47
N SER A 34 8.47 4.07 -8.67
CA SER A 34 9.18 2.86 -9.10
C SER A 34 8.31 1.61 -9.01
N ALA A 35 7.14 1.71 -8.37
CA ALA A 35 6.23 0.60 -8.12
C ALA A 35 5.52 0.08 -9.38
N THR A 36 5.62 0.81 -10.50
CA THR A 36 5.22 0.29 -11.82
C THR A 36 6.13 -0.86 -12.29
N GLN A 37 7.34 -0.98 -11.74
CA GLN A 37 8.20 -2.14 -11.95
C GLN A 37 7.66 -3.32 -11.15
N ARG A 38 7.16 -4.33 -11.87
CA ARG A 38 6.60 -5.56 -11.29
C ARG A 38 7.64 -6.25 -10.41
N ILE A 39 7.48 -6.22 -9.09
CA ILE A 39 8.17 -7.16 -8.21
C ILE A 39 7.43 -8.49 -8.30
N THR A 40 7.98 -9.41 -9.09
CA THR A 40 7.41 -10.74 -9.32
C THR A 40 8.04 -11.81 -8.43
N VAL A 41 9.11 -11.46 -7.72
CA VAL A 41 9.96 -12.34 -6.91
C VAL A 41 10.43 -11.57 -5.68
N CYS A 42 10.44 -12.23 -4.52
CA CYS A 42 11.02 -11.66 -3.31
C CYS A 42 12.53 -11.42 -3.49
N PRO A 43 13.05 -10.20 -3.28
CA PRO A 43 14.48 -9.93 -3.37
C PRO A 43 15.30 -10.58 -2.24
N VAL A 44 14.65 -11.10 -1.18
CA VAL A 44 15.31 -11.69 -0.02
C VAL A 44 15.41 -13.21 -0.16
N CYS A 45 14.28 -13.91 -0.20
CA CYS A 45 14.26 -15.38 -0.28
C CYS A 45 14.15 -15.92 -1.71
N HIS A 46 14.00 -15.06 -2.72
CA HIS A 46 13.82 -15.42 -4.13
C HIS A 46 12.57 -16.25 -4.41
N ASP A 47 11.63 -16.29 -3.46
CA ASP A 47 10.34 -16.92 -3.67
C ASP A 47 9.52 -16.14 -4.70
N ARG A 48 8.83 -16.86 -5.58
CA ARG A 48 8.10 -16.26 -6.70
C ARG A 48 6.70 -15.87 -6.23
N TRP A 49 6.42 -14.58 -6.16
CA TRP A 49 5.11 -14.05 -5.77
C TRP A 49 4.03 -14.24 -6.85
N ILE A 50 4.41 -14.25 -8.12
CA ILE A 50 3.46 -14.42 -9.23
C ILE A 50 3.55 -15.84 -9.79
N VAL A 51 2.55 -16.66 -9.49
CA VAL A 51 2.45 -18.02 -10.02
C VAL A 51 1.78 -17.98 -11.40
N SER A 52 2.59 -17.82 -12.44
CA SER A 52 2.37 -18.28 -13.82
C SER A 52 1.17 -17.80 -14.64
N ASP A 53 0.29 -16.94 -14.13
CA ASP A 53 -0.71 -16.22 -14.93
C ASP A 53 -0.99 -14.90 -14.20
N PRO A 54 -0.89 -13.70 -14.83
CA PRO A 54 -1.31 -12.47 -14.19
C PRO A 54 -2.82 -12.55 -13.96
N SER A 55 -3.19 -13.04 -12.77
CA SER A 55 -4.56 -13.07 -12.31
C SER A 55 -5.17 -11.67 -12.43
N ALA A 56 -6.50 -11.59 -12.58
CA ALA A 56 -7.21 -10.32 -12.57
C ALA A 56 -6.84 -9.46 -11.35
N GLU A 57 -6.49 -10.09 -10.23
CA GLU A 57 -6.03 -9.45 -8.99
C GLU A 57 -4.72 -8.69 -9.19
N ILE A 58 -3.72 -9.30 -9.84
CA ILE A 58 -2.43 -8.64 -10.10
C ILE A 58 -2.64 -7.43 -11.03
N ASN A 59 -3.45 -7.59 -12.08
CA ASN A 59 -3.74 -6.47 -12.99
C ASN A 59 -4.48 -5.33 -12.27
N ALA A 60 -5.45 -5.65 -11.41
CA ALA A 60 -6.17 -4.65 -10.62
C ALA A 60 -5.23 -3.87 -9.68
N VAL A 61 -4.28 -4.56 -9.04
CA VAL A 61 -3.25 -3.89 -8.21
C VAL A 61 -2.42 -2.95 -9.08
N LEU A 62 -1.92 -3.40 -10.23
CA LEU A 62 -1.10 -2.55 -11.11
C LEU A 62 -1.86 -1.33 -11.65
N GLU A 63 -3.12 -1.50 -12.05
CA GLU A 63 -3.98 -0.40 -12.49
C GLU A 63 -4.21 0.63 -11.38
N PHE A 64 -4.40 0.17 -10.14
CA PHE A 64 -4.53 1.05 -8.99
C PHE A 64 -3.25 1.87 -8.75
N ILE A 65 -2.09 1.23 -8.80
CA ILE A 65 -0.77 1.88 -8.63
C ILE A 65 -0.55 2.95 -9.70
N GLY A 66 -0.75 2.61 -10.97
CA GLY A 66 -0.59 3.55 -12.08
C GLY A 66 -1.57 4.73 -11.99
N SER A 67 -2.78 4.49 -11.50
CA SER A 67 -3.76 5.56 -11.25
C SER A 67 -3.28 6.52 -10.16
N LEU A 68 -2.71 6.01 -9.07
CA LEU A 68 -2.17 6.83 -7.99
C LEU A 68 -1.01 7.71 -8.45
N GLU A 69 -0.08 7.15 -9.23
CA GLU A 69 1.03 7.90 -9.81
C GLU A 69 0.52 9.04 -10.71
N THR A 70 -0.41 8.72 -11.61
CA THR A 70 -1.02 9.71 -12.52
C THR A 70 -1.69 10.85 -11.75
N ILE A 71 -2.43 10.53 -10.68
CA ILE A 71 -3.10 11.53 -9.83
C ILE A 71 -2.09 12.40 -9.08
N ARG A 72 -0.97 11.82 -8.63
CA ARG A 72 0.09 12.57 -7.94
C ARG A 72 0.77 13.58 -8.88
N GLU A 73 1.02 13.19 -10.12
CA GLU A 73 1.66 14.05 -11.13
C GLU A 73 0.70 15.09 -11.70
N THR A 74 -0.54 14.67 -11.96
CA THR A 74 -1.58 15.56 -12.47
C THR A 74 -2.07 16.42 -11.33
N LYS A 75 -1.62 17.68 -11.24
CA LYS A 75 -2.20 18.67 -10.31
C LYS A 75 -3.69 18.85 -10.61
N LEU A 76 -4.54 18.05 -9.97
CA LEU A 76 -5.99 18.09 -10.11
C LEU A 76 -6.49 19.45 -9.61
N ASN A 77 -6.93 20.31 -10.53
CA ASN A 77 -7.34 21.69 -10.23
C ASN A 77 -8.86 21.87 -10.15
N LYS A 78 -9.64 20.89 -10.62
CA LYS A 78 -11.12 20.95 -10.65
C LYS A 78 -11.81 20.11 -9.57
N PHE A 79 -11.11 19.13 -9.00
CA PHE A 79 -11.65 18.26 -7.95
C PHE A 79 -10.52 17.67 -7.11
N LYS A 80 -10.86 17.17 -5.92
CA LYS A 80 -9.91 16.58 -4.97
C LYS A 80 -10.30 15.16 -4.63
N ILE A 81 -9.33 14.25 -4.63
CA ILE A 81 -9.50 12.87 -4.17
C ILE A 81 -8.95 12.78 -2.75
N ARG A 82 -9.69 12.12 -1.86
CA ARG A 82 -9.29 11.82 -0.47
C ARG A 82 -9.68 10.39 -0.16
N LEU A 83 -8.73 9.59 0.26
CA LEU A 83 -8.96 8.24 0.77
C LEU A 83 -9.26 8.34 2.26
N ARG A 84 -10.21 7.53 2.72
CA ARG A 84 -10.55 7.39 4.14
C ARG A 84 -10.25 5.97 4.55
N VAL A 85 -9.51 5.83 5.63
CA VAL A 85 -9.34 4.54 6.28
C VAL A 85 -10.51 4.36 7.23
N SER A 86 -11.10 3.16 7.24
CA SER A 86 -12.09 2.83 8.25
C SER A 86 -11.42 2.89 9.62
N ASP A 87 -11.96 3.69 10.55
CA ASP A 87 -11.51 3.64 11.94
C ASP A 87 -11.71 2.20 12.43
N SER A 88 -10.62 1.46 12.62
CA SER A 88 -10.66 0.22 13.38
C SER A 88 -10.95 0.60 14.83
N LEU A 89 -12.23 0.63 15.18
CA LEU A 89 -12.67 0.53 16.56
C LEU A 89 -12.16 -0.81 17.11
N GLY A 90 -10.94 -0.84 17.67
CA GLY A 90 -10.46 -2.05 18.34
C GLY A 90 -8.96 -2.17 18.56
N GLY A 91 -8.48 -1.55 19.65
CA GLY A 91 -7.51 -2.20 20.53
C GLY A 91 -6.04 -1.89 20.29
N VAL A 92 -5.52 -0.98 21.11
CA VAL A 92 -4.13 -1.00 21.56
C VAL A 92 -3.79 -2.41 22.07
N ARG A 93 -3.06 -3.21 21.29
CA ARG A 93 -2.25 -4.30 21.85
C ARG A 93 -0.92 -3.70 22.24
N ALA A 94 -0.87 -3.16 23.46
CA ALA A 94 0.38 -3.01 24.17
C ALA A 94 0.93 -4.42 24.40
N SER A 95 1.84 -4.88 23.54
CA SER A 95 2.76 -5.95 23.92
C SER A 95 3.80 -5.30 24.84
N ARG A 96 3.46 -5.18 26.12
CA ARG A 96 4.43 -5.00 27.19
C ARG A 96 4.83 -6.38 27.68
N ASP A 97 6.13 -6.54 27.81
CA ASP A 97 6.86 -7.68 28.35
C ASP A 97 6.18 -8.34 29.55
N LYS A 98 6.34 -9.66 29.63
CA LYS A 98 6.50 -10.33 30.92
C LYS A 98 7.77 -11.14 30.89
N ASP A 99 8.61 -10.80 31.87
CA ASP A 99 9.70 -11.60 32.43
C ASP A 99 9.33 -13.06 32.66
#